data_AF-A0A9X0CWB1-F1
#
_entry.id   AF-A0A9X0CWB1-F1
#
_cell.length_a   1.000
_cell.length_b   1.000
_cell.length_c   1.000
_cell.angle_alpha   90.00
_cell.angle_beta   90.00
_cell.angle_gamma   90.00
#
_symmetry.space_group_name_H-M   'P 1'
#
loop_
_entity.id
_entity.type
_entity.pdbx_description
1 polymer ?
#
loop_
_entity_poly.entity_id
_entity_poly.type
_entity_poly.pdbx_seq_one_letter_code
_entity_poly.pdbx_strand_id
1 'polypeptide(L)'
;MTGIADIQWTYFCSNVVHEWSGLWTFWNAQTRQVINKFHGIRSFIALDEAKTIIRHRNIFQNEDGGARILPTGYEGPWEILKGDTDEHGVCHPAKREHRAVLHSNGGGVWTRNYIGDLDARKFSAEMFLSRGEFRCGVIVSYNESKQLRSFGTIRRRSRTPKSKSGRQVQRCKRACSFQI
;
A
#
# COMPACT_ATOMS: atom_id res chain seq x y z
N MET A 1 -21.37 9.32 19.48
CA MET A 1 -20.72 8.05 19.08
C MET A 1 -19.89 8.31 17.84
N THR A 2 -18.62 7.90 17.80
CA THR A 2 -17.78 8.04 16.61
C THR A 2 -18.31 7.12 15.50
N GLY A 3 -18.56 7.67 14.30
CA GLY A 3 -19.09 6.90 13.18
C GLY A 3 -18.06 5.93 12.61
N ILE A 4 -18.51 4.89 11.88
CA ILE A 4 -17.62 3.91 11.23
C ILE A 4 -16.62 4.60 10.30
N ALA A 5 -17.05 5.62 9.55
CA ALA A 5 -16.18 6.41 8.70
C ALA A 5 -14.99 7.04 9.45
N ASP A 6 -15.24 7.67 10.61
CA ASP A 6 -14.19 8.26 11.44
C ASP A 6 -13.23 7.20 11.99
N ILE A 7 -13.74 6.02 12.36
CA ILE A 7 -12.93 4.89 12.81
C ILE A 7 -12.00 4.42 11.68
N GLN A 8 -12.53 4.23 10.48
CA GLN A 8 -11.77 3.80 9.31
C GLN A 8 -10.70 4.82 8.91
N TRP A 9 -11.04 6.12 8.92
CA TRP A 9 -10.07 7.19 8.71
C TRP A 9 -8.96 7.18 9.75
N THR A 10 -9.32 7.01 11.02
CA THR A 10 -8.36 6.93 12.13
C THR A 10 -7.39 5.76 11.94
N TYR A 11 -7.88 4.59 11.56
CA TYR A 11 -7.04 3.43 11.29
C TYR A 11 -6.13 3.63 10.08
N PHE A 12 -6.62 4.28 9.02
CA PHE A 12 -5.82 4.65 7.86
C PHE A 12 -4.67 5.62 8.25
N CYS A 13 -5.01 6.71 8.94
CA CYS A 13 -4.04 7.71 9.37
C CYS A 13 -2.99 7.18 10.37
N SER A 14 -3.36 6.23 11.22
CA SER A 14 -2.46 5.70 12.25
C SER A 14 -1.55 4.59 11.76
N ASN A 15 -1.96 3.85 10.73
CA ASN A 15 -1.25 2.63 10.32
C ASN A 15 -0.81 2.62 8.85
N VAL A 16 -1.33 3.50 7.99
CA VAL A 16 -1.06 3.46 6.54
C VAL A 16 -0.30 4.69 6.06
N VAL A 17 -0.46 5.84 6.73
CA VAL A 17 0.20 7.12 6.37
C VAL A 17 1.69 7.08 6.69
N HIS A 18 2.43 6.44 5.79
CA HIS A 18 3.88 6.30 5.77
C HIS A 18 4.39 6.20 4.33
N GLU A 19 5.72 6.29 4.18
CA GLU A 19 6.38 5.80 2.97
C GLU A 19 6.64 4.30 3.10
N TRP A 20 6.14 3.50 2.17
CA TRP A 20 6.33 2.06 2.14
C TRP A 20 7.20 1.66 0.96
N SER A 21 8.37 1.10 1.25
CA SER A 21 9.26 0.55 0.22
C SER A 21 9.20 -0.96 0.23
N GLY A 22 9.18 -1.59 -0.95
CA GLY A 22 8.99 -3.03 -1.01
C GLY A 22 9.34 -3.70 -2.33
N LEU A 23 8.95 -4.96 -2.42
CA LEU A 23 9.00 -5.77 -3.61
C LEU A 23 7.60 -6.28 -3.94
N TRP A 24 7.20 -6.08 -5.19
CA TRP A 24 5.99 -6.56 -5.80
C TRP A 24 6.36 -7.78 -6.61
N THR A 25 5.61 -8.87 -6.47
CA THR A 25 5.79 -10.07 -7.28
C THR A 25 4.42 -10.60 -7.64
N PHE A 26 4.20 -10.87 -8.92
CA PHE A 26 2.95 -11.37 -9.47
C PHE A 26 3.21 -12.63 -10.26
N TRP A 27 2.30 -13.59 -10.12
CA TRP A 27 2.33 -14.87 -10.80
C TRP A 27 1.11 -15.02 -11.70
N ASN A 28 1.31 -15.71 -12.82
CA ASN A 28 0.19 -16.28 -13.57
C ASN A 28 -0.43 -17.42 -12.74
N ALA A 29 -1.75 -17.42 -12.60
CA ALA A 29 -2.42 -18.39 -11.74
C ALA A 29 -2.38 -19.82 -12.28
N GLN A 30 -2.42 -19.99 -13.61
CA GLN A 30 -2.43 -21.29 -14.28
C GLN A 30 -1.02 -21.90 -14.32
N THR A 31 -0.04 -21.14 -14.81
CA THR A 31 1.33 -21.65 -15.02
C THR A 31 2.18 -21.56 -13.76
N ARG A 32 1.76 -20.77 -12.76
CA ARG A 32 2.53 -20.48 -11.53
C ARG A 32 3.87 -19.78 -11.78
N GLN A 33 4.12 -19.31 -13.00
CA GLN A 33 5.32 -18.57 -13.35
C GLN A 33 5.20 -17.10 -12.93
N VAL A 34 6.33 -16.50 -12.53
CA VAL A 34 6.43 -15.07 -12.27
C VAL A 34 6.21 -14.31 -13.58
N ILE A 35 5.17 -13.48 -13.62
CA ILE A 35 4.88 -12.62 -14.78
C ILE A 35 5.36 -11.20 -14.57
N ASN A 36 5.60 -10.81 -13.32
CA ASN A 36 6.07 -9.48 -13.00
C ASN A 36 6.74 -9.44 -11.63
N LYS A 37 7.87 -8.76 -11.54
CA LYS A 37 8.57 -8.52 -10.29
C LYS A 37 9.30 -7.20 -10.36
N PHE A 38 9.08 -6.35 -9.38
CA PHE A 38 9.57 -4.97 -9.39
C PHE A 38 9.61 -4.36 -7.99
N HIS A 39 10.47 -3.37 -7.82
CA HIS A 39 10.53 -2.56 -6.63
C HIS A 39 9.57 -1.37 -6.72
N GLY A 40 9.09 -0.93 -5.56
CA GLY A 40 8.17 0.19 -5.49
C GLY A 40 8.29 0.96 -4.19
N ILE A 41 7.94 2.23 -4.27
CA ILE A 41 7.73 3.11 -3.14
C ILE A 41 6.27 3.58 -3.22
N ARG A 42 5.47 3.25 -2.21
CA ARG A 42 4.10 3.73 -2.03
C ARG A 42 4.09 4.71 -0.87
N SER A 43 3.93 5.99 -1.16
CA SER A 43 3.95 7.06 -0.15
C SER A 43 2.56 7.57 0.12
N PHE A 44 2.20 7.62 1.41
CA PHE A 44 1.02 8.30 1.93
C PHE A 44 1.49 9.38 2.89
N ILE A 45 1.22 10.65 2.55
CA ILE A 45 1.74 11.82 3.29
C ILE A 45 0.57 12.73 3.62
N ALA A 46 0.39 13.06 4.90
CA ALA A 46 -0.58 14.08 5.30
C ALA A 46 -0.14 15.46 4.82
N LEU A 47 -1.08 16.22 4.24
CA LEU A 47 -0.81 17.58 3.73
C LEU A 47 -1.13 18.67 4.75
N ASP A 48 -1.84 18.32 5.81
CA ASP A 48 -2.20 19.20 6.93
C ASP A 48 -2.06 18.44 8.26
N GLU A 49 -1.90 19.17 9.36
CA GLU A 49 -1.71 18.59 10.70
C GLU A 49 -2.93 17.81 11.19
N ALA A 50 -4.13 18.25 10.81
CA ALA A 50 -5.39 17.58 11.13
C ALA A 50 -5.61 16.31 10.29
N LYS A 51 -4.70 16.00 9.35
CA LYS A 51 -4.77 14.87 8.42
C LYS A 51 -6.12 14.82 7.69
N THR A 52 -6.60 15.97 7.23
CA THR A 52 -7.82 16.05 6.41
C THR A 52 -7.58 15.62 4.97
N ILE A 53 -6.34 15.76 4.48
CA ILE A 53 -5.93 15.38 3.13
C ILE A 53 -4.66 14.53 3.20
N ILE A 54 -4.70 13.34 2.58
CA ILE A 54 -3.53 12.46 2.42
C ILE A 54 -3.15 12.38 0.94
N ARG A 55 -1.92 12.78 0.60
CA ARG A 55 -1.35 12.57 -0.72
C ARG A 55 -0.80 11.15 -0.85
N HIS A 56 -1.31 10.41 -1.83
CA HIS A 56 -0.83 9.10 -2.22
C HIS A 56 -0.04 9.19 -3.53
N ARG A 57 1.15 8.58 -3.57
CA ARG A 57 1.95 8.42 -4.77
C ARG A 57 2.59 7.03 -4.80
N ASN A 58 2.65 6.41 -5.96
CA ASN A 58 3.53 5.25 -6.19
C ASN A 58 4.68 5.64 -7.13
N ILE A 59 5.84 5.03 -6.93
CA ILE A 59 6.99 5.09 -7.82
C ILE A 59 7.47 3.67 -8.00
N PHE A 60 7.65 3.21 -9.24
CA PHE A 60 8.06 1.84 -9.53
C PHE A 60 9.37 1.77 -10.31
N GLN A 61 10.16 0.75 -9.98
CA GLN A 61 11.45 0.46 -10.61
C GLN A 61 11.51 -1.02 -10.95
N ASN A 62 12.04 -1.33 -12.14
CA ASN A 62 12.36 -2.69 -12.54
C ASN A 62 13.47 -3.26 -11.63
N GLU A 63 13.72 -4.57 -11.73
CA GLU A 63 14.76 -5.23 -10.91
C GLU A 63 16.17 -4.70 -11.19
N ASP A 64 16.42 -4.22 -12.41
CA ASP A 64 17.67 -3.59 -12.85
C ASP A 64 17.81 -2.13 -12.37
N GLY A 65 16.83 -1.60 -11.63
CA GLY A 65 16.78 -0.21 -11.16
C GLY A 65 16.26 0.79 -12.19
N GLY A 66 15.95 0.34 -13.41
CA GLY A 66 15.37 1.17 -14.46
C GLY A 66 13.96 1.63 -14.11
N ALA A 67 13.56 2.81 -14.62
CA ALA A 67 12.20 3.31 -14.46
C ALA A 67 11.20 2.33 -15.10
N ARG A 68 10.13 2.01 -14.37
CA ARG A 68 9.10 1.12 -14.87
C ARG A 68 8.03 1.92 -15.62
N ILE A 69 7.82 1.60 -16.90
CA ILE A 69 6.72 2.18 -17.68
C ILE A 69 5.42 1.44 -17.32
N LEU A 70 4.49 2.14 -16.72
CA LEU A 70 3.14 1.65 -16.42
C LEU A 70 2.10 2.47 -17.21
N PRO A 71 0.88 1.93 -17.39
CA PRO A 71 -0.20 2.74 -17.93
C PRO A 71 -0.45 3.98 -17.06
N THR A 72 -1.04 5.01 -17.64
CA THR A 72 -1.41 6.23 -16.93
C THR A 72 -2.35 5.91 -15.75
N GLY A 73 -2.14 6.60 -14.63
CA GLY A 73 -2.99 6.48 -13.45
C GLY A 73 -2.64 5.34 -12.48
N TYR A 74 -1.41 4.83 -12.47
CA TYR A 74 -0.91 3.87 -11.45
C TYR A 74 0.09 4.49 -10.46
N GLU A 75 0.64 5.66 -10.76
CA GLU A 75 1.66 6.34 -9.94
C GLU A 75 1.13 7.55 -9.16
N GLY A 76 -0.06 8.05 -9.49
CA GLY A 76 -0.59 9.28 -8.91
C GLY A 76 0.17 10.52 -9.41
N PRO A 77 0.24 11.60 -8.61
CA PRO A 77 -0.28 11.70 -7.25
C PRO A 77 -1.80 11.71 -7.21
N TRP A 78 -2.36 11.26 -6.08
CA TRP A 78 -3.77 11.43 -5.76
C TRP A 78 -3.96 12.00 -4.37
N GLU A 79 -5.06 12.69 -4.15
CA GLU A 79 -5.44 13.24 -2.87
C GLU A 79 -6.65 12.47 -2.34
N ILE A 80 -6.46 11.83 -1.18
CA ILE A 80 -7.49 11.11 -0.47
C ILE A 80 -8.00 12.07 0.60
N LEU A 81 -9.27 12.46 0.50
CA LEU A 81 -9.90 13.37 1.45
C LEU A 81 -10.55 12.58 2.58
N LYS A 82 -10.50 13.11 3.80
CA LYS A 82 -11.24 12.53 4.94
C LYS A 82 -12.73 12.36 4.60
N GLY A 83 -13.31 13.36 3.94
CA GLY A 83 -14.72 13.37 3.53
C GLY A 83 -15.10 12.30 2.50
N ASP A 84 -14.12 11.65 1.85
CA ASP A 84 -14.38 10.54 0.92
C ASP A 84 -14.48 9.18 1.67
N THR A 85 -14.30 9.17 2.99
CA THR A 85 -14.45 7.97 3.82
C THR A 85 -15.89 7.86 4.30
N ASP A 86 -16.50 6.69 4.08
CA ASP A 86 -17.89 6.40 4.44
C ASP A 86 -17.98 5.15 5.33
N GLU A 87 -19.19 4.68 5.64
CA GLU A 87 -19.43 3.47 6.42
C GLU A 87 -18.86 2.20 5.77
N HIS A 88 -18.51 2.26 4.48
CA HIS A 88 -17.90 1.17 3.74
C HIS A 88 -16.37 1.25 3.69
N GLY A 89 -15.77 2.30 4.24
CA GLY A 89 -14.32 2.45 4.40
C GLY A 89 -13.73 3.61 3.62
N VAL A 90 -12.40 3.61 3.48
CA VAL A 90 -11.67 4.71 2.84
C VAL A 90 -11.74 4.56 1.33
N CYS A 91 -12.34 5.54 0.64
CA CYS A 91 -12.41 5.58 -0.81
C CYS A 91 -11.05 5.96 -1.42
N HIS A 92 -10.68 5.30 -2.53
CA HIS A 92 -9.49 5.70 -3.29
C HIS A 92 -9.90 6.57 -4.49
N PRO A 93 -9.35 7.79 -4.66
CA PRO A 93 -9.76 8.73 -5.71
C PRO A 93 -9.54 8.19 -7.13
N ALA A 94 -8.50 7.39 -7.36
CA ALA A 94 -8.25 6.74 -8.66
C ALA A 94 -9.27 5.64 -9.02
N LYS A 95 -10.01 5.13 -8.04
CA LYS A 95 -10.91 3.97 -8.13
C LYS A 95 -12.05 4.15 -7.14
N ARG A 96 -12.95 5.09 -7.42
CA ARG A 96 -14.03 5.53 -6.53
C ARG A 96 -14.98 4.40 -6.08
N GLU A 97 -15.01 3.30 -6.83
CA GLU A 97 -15.79 2.13 -6.50
C GLU A 97 -15.09 1.14 -5.55
N HIS A 98 -13.84 1.41 -5.17
CA HIS A 98 -13.09 0.61 -4.21
C HIS A 98 -13.05 1.28 -2.85
N ARG A 99 -12.99 0.44 -1.81
CA ARG A 99 -12.86 0.85 -0.41
C ARG A 99 -11.72 0.09 0.23
N ALA A 100 -10.94 0.77 1.07
CA ALA A 100 -10.10 0.13 2.05
C ALA A 100 -10.87 0.02 3.38
N VAL A 101 -11.08 -1.20 3.84
CA VAL A 101 -11.58 -1.49 5.19
C VAL A 101 -10.41 -1.99 6.01
N LEU A 102 -10.15 -1.32 7.12
CA LEU A 102 -8.99 -1.52 7.97
C LEU A 102 -9.41 -1.94 9.38
N HIS A 103 -8.52 -2.70 10.01
CA HIS A 103 -8.55 -2.99 11.44
C HIS A 103 -7.60 -2.07 12.19
N SER A 104 -7.74 -2.04 13.51
CA SER A 104 -6.93 -1.20 14.40
C SER A 104 -5.42 -1.45 14.29
N ASN A 105 -5.00 -2.65 13.90
CA ASN A 105 -3.60 -3.02 13.68
C ASN A 105 -3.06 -2.67 12.28
N GLY A 106 -3.85 -1.98 11.45
CA GLY A 106 -3.49 -1.65 10.07
C GLY A 106 -3.62 -2.78 9.06
N GLY A 107 -4.06 -3.97 9.48
CA GLY A 107 -4.52 -5.02 8.57
C GLY A 107 -5.86 -4.66 7.93
N GLY A 108 -6.29 -5.39 6.91
CA GLY A 108 -7.56 -5.13 6.26
C GLY A 108 -7.65 -5.61 4.83
N VAL A 109 -8.53 -5.00 4.06
CA VAL A 109 -8.76 -5.32 2.64
C VAL A 109 -9.01 -4.05 1.84
N TRP A 110 -8.53 -4.03 0.60
CA TRP A 110 -8.95 -3.09 -0.43
C TRP A 110 -9.68 -3.85 -1.53
N THR A 111 -10.95 -3.53 -1.73
CA THR A 111 -11.84 -4.26 -2.66
C THR A 111 -12.95 -3.35 -3.19
N ARG A 112 -13.70 -3.80 -4.19
CA ARG A 112 -14.89 -3.10 -4.68
C ARG A 112 -15.98 -3.08 -3.61
N ASN A 113 -16.66 -1.95 -3.46
CA ASN A 113 -17.77 -1.77 -2.53
C ASN A 113 -19.09 -2.39 -3.04
N TYR A 114 -19.24 -2.53 -4.37
CA TYR A 114 -20.49 -2.98 -4.98
C TYR A 114 -20.34 -4.32 -5.69
N ILE A 115 -21.24 -5.25 -5.36
CA ILE A 115 -21.29 -6.61 -5.89
C ILE A 115 -22.17 -6.73 -7.16
N GLY A 116 -23.10 -5.79 -7.39
CA GLY A 116 -24.18 -5.96 -8.37
C GLY A 116 -23.79 -5.84 -9.85
N ASP A 117 -22.50 -5.90 -10.18
CA ASP A 117 -22.02 -6.15 -11.55
C ASP A 117 -20.69 -6.91 -11.50
N LEU A 118 -20.52 -7.80 -10.51
CA LEU A 118 -19.35 -8.67 -10.48
C LEU A 118 -19.31 -9.47 -11.76
N ASP A 119 -20.42 -10.06 -12.19
CA ASP A 119 -20.48 -10.99 -13.32
C ASP A 119 -19.90 -10.44 -14.63
N ALA A 120 -20.13 -9.17 -14.98
CA ALA A 120 -19.60 -8.62 -16.24
C ALA A 120 -18.18 -8.03 -16.12
N ARG A 121 -17.59 -7.93 -14.92
CA ARG A 121 -16.34 -7.19 -14.69
C ARG A 121 -15.21 -8.06 -14.14
N LYS A 122 -13.99 -7.58 -14.38
CA LYS A 122 -12.80 -8.04 -13.66
C LYS A 122 -12.93 -7.69 -12.18
N PHE A 123 -12.55 -8.64 -11.33
CA PHE A 123 -12.51 -8.46 -9.89
C PHE A 123 -11.06 -8.48 -9.40
N SER A 124 -10.75 -7.63 -8.43
CA SER A 124 -9.47 -7.66 -7.74
C SER A 124 -9.65 -7.23 -6.29
N ALA A 125 -8.88 -7.85 -5.41
CA ALA A 125 -8.79 -7.46 -4.01
C ALA A 125 -7.33 -7.50 -3.56
N GLU A 126 -6.94 -6.60 -2.66
CA GLU A 126 -5.68 -6.63 -1.92
C GLU A 126 -5.99 -6.84 -0.45
N MET A 127 -5.55 -7.95 0.13
CA MET A 127 -5.57 -8.15 1.58
C MET A 127 -4.28 -7.61 2.19
N PHE A 128 -4.37 -6.95 3.33
CA PHE A 128 -3.26 -6.37 4.05
C PHE A 128 -3.00 -7.13 5.35
N LEU A 129 -1.82 -7.73 5.44
CA LEU A 129 -1.31 -8.38 6.64
C LEU A 129 -0.25 -7.46 7.26
N SER A 130 -0.53 -6.89 8.43
CA SER A 130 0.30 -5.84 9.03
C SER A 130 0.85 -6.29 10.38
N ARG A 131 2.14 -6.03 10.63
CA ARG A 131 2.84 -6.27 11.90
C ARG A 131 3.94 -5.23 12.10
N GLY A 132 3.66 -4.22 12.93
CA GLY A 132 4.58 -3.11 13.19
C GLY A 132 4.96 -2.39 11.89
N GLU A 133 6.26 -2.24 11.64
CA GLU A 133 6.79 -1.60 10.44
C GLU A 133 6.72 -2.47 9.17
N PHE A 134 6.23 -3.71 9.27
CA PHE A 134 6.13 -4.64 8.15
C PHE A 134 4.69 -4.83 7.70
N ARG A 135 4.50 -4.84 6.37
CA ARG A 135 3.20 -5.12 5.74
C ARG A 135 3.36 -6.02 4.54
N CYS A 136 2.59 -7.10 4.50
CA CYS A 136 2.46 -7.97 3.34
C CYS A 136 1.08 -7.76 2.71
N GLY A 137 1.04 -7.28 1.47
CA GLY A 137 -0.17 -7.28 0.65
C GLY A 137 -0.29 -8.61 -0.09
N VAL A 138 -1.48 -9.20 -0.14
CA VAL A 138 -1.80 -10.33 -1.02
C VAL A 138 -2.85 -9.84 -2.01
N ILE A 139 -2.50 -9.81 -3.29
CA ILE A 139 -3.38 -9.37 -4.37
C ILE A 139 -3.89 -10.58 -5.12
N VAL A 140 -5.19 -10.59 -5.42
CA VAL A 140 -5.80 -11.52 -6.36
C VAL A 140 -6.49 -10.74 -7.48
N SER A 141 -6.45 -11.27 -8.69
CA SER A 141 -7.17 -10.72 -9.84
C SER A 141 -7.85 -11.85 -10.60
N TYR A 142 -9.14 -11.64 -10.85
CA TYR A 142 -10.00 -12.52 -11.61
C TYR A 142 -10.41 -11.85 -12.92
N ASN A 143 -10.54 -12.65 -13.97
CA ASN A 143 -11.08 -12.19 -15.24
C ASN A 143 -12.62 -12.05 -15.19
N GLU A 144 -13.21 -11.62 -16.29
CA GLU A 144 -14.64 -11.46 -16.49
C GLU A 144 -15.39 -12.79 -16.28
N SER A 145 -14.79 -13.91 -16.68
CA SER A 145 -15.30 -15.27 -16.45
C SER A 145 -15.07 -15.80 -15.02
N LYS A 146 -14.65 -14.95 -14.07
CA LYS A 146 -14.43 -15.30 -12.65
C LYS A 146 -13.38 -16.38 -12.41
N GLN A 147 -12.49 -16.56 -13.36
CA GLN A 147 -11.31 -17.40 -13.20
C GLN A 147 -10.17 -16.58 -12.63
N LEU A 148 -9.44 -17.16 -11.67
CA LEU A 148 -8.24 -16.54 -11.14
C LEU A 148 -7.23 -16.38 -12.28
N ARG A 149 -6.85 -15.14 -12.57
CA ARG A 149 -5.92 -14.79 -13.65
C ARG A 149 -4.50 -14.64 -13.11
N SER A 150 -4.37 -13.91 -12.00
CA SER A 150 -3.10 -13.68 -11.34
C SER A 150 -3.28 -13.49 -9.86
N PHE A 151 -2.21 -13.75 -9.13
CA PHE A 151 -2.08 -13.37 -7.74
C PHE A 151 -0.71 -12.74 -7.54
N GLY A 152 -0.55 -11.98 -6.46
CA GLY A 152 0.68 -11.29 -6.17
C GLY A 152 0.89 -11.04 -4.70
N THR A 153 2.13 -10.74 -4.34
CA THR A 153 2.51 -10.32 -3.01
C THR A 153 3.19 -8.97 -3.08
N ILE A 154 2.97 -8.15 -2.06
CA ILE A 154 3.64 -6.87 -1.87
C ILE A 154 4.25 -6.86 -0.48
N ARG A 155 5.56 -7.13 -0.41
CA ARG A 155 6.30 -7.13 0.85
C ARG A 155 6.90 -5.76 1.07
N ARG A 156 6.43 -5.03 2.07
CA ARG A 156 6.79 -3.64 2.35
C ARG A 156 7.31 -3.47 3.76
N ARG A 157 8.22 -2.51 3.90
CA ARG A 157 8.63 -1.93 5.17
C ARG A 157 8.32 -0.44 5.17
N SER A 158 7.75 0.06 6.26
CA SER A 158 7.58 1.49 6.45
C SER A 158 8.94 2.14 6.64
N ARG A 159 9.15 3.27 5.99
CA ARG A 159 10.24 4.19 6.27
C ARG A 159 9.69 5.29 7.15
N THR A 160 10.26 5.47 8.32
CA THR A 160 10.08 6.71 9.06
C THR A 160 10.66 7.82 8.18
N PRO A 161 9.92 8.92 7.93
CA PRO A 161 10.53 10.09 7.30
C PRO A 161 11.79 10.42 8.09
N LYS A 162 12.95 10.50 7.42
CA LYS A 162 14.15 11.02 8.08
C LYS A 162 13.78 12.43 8.53
N SER A 163 13.59 12.63 9.83
CA SER A 163 13.65 13.98 10.37
C SER A 163 14.98 14.54 9.88
N LYS A 164 14.97 15.75 9.32
CA LYS A 164 16.21 16.49 9.09
C LYS A 164 16.78 16.88 10.46
N SER A 165 17.19 15.91 11.26
CA SER A 165 18.05 16.13 12.41
C SER A 165 19.48 16.10 11.89
N GLY A 166 20.21 17.19 12.15
CA GLY A 166 21.57 17.39 11.68
C GLY A 166 22.46 16.19 11.99
N ARG A 167 23.29 15.81 11.01
CA ARG A 167 24.40 14.87 11.19
C ARG A 167 25.23 15.34 12.39
N GLN A 168 25.15 14.65 13.52
CA GLN A 168 26.32 14.51 14.38
C GLN A 168 26.98 13.19 14.01
N VAL A 169 28.11 13.31 13.31
CA VAL A 169 29.00 12.19 13.00
C VAL A 169 29.63 11.74 14.32
N GLN A 170 29.06 10.73 14.96
CA GLN A 170 29.74 10.06 16.06
C GLN A 170 30.69 9.01 15.44
N ARG A 171 31.97 9.38 15.33
CA ARG A 171 33.07 8.46 15.00
C ARG A 171 33.06 7.31 16.00
N CYS A 172 32.66 6.12 15.55
CA CYS A 172 32.80 4.90 16.31
C CYS A 172 34.29 4.52 16.33
N LYS A 173 34.97 4.75 17.47
CA LYS A 173 36.29 4.16 17.73
C LYS A 173 36.08 2.67 17.96
N ARG A 174 36.59 1.84 17.05
CA ARG A 174 36.73 0.39 17.26
C ARG A 174 37.74 0.16 18.39
N ALA A 175 37.33 -0.52 19.45
CA ALA A 175 38.24 -1.27 20.29
C ALA A 175 37.98 -2.76 19.99
N CYS A 176 38.90 -3.36 19.23
CA CYS A 176 39.05 -4.80 19.21
C CYS A 176 39.73 -5.22 20.51
N SER A 177 39.15 -6.17 21.21
CA SER A 177 39.89 -7.02 22.16
C SER A 177 39.27 -8.41 22.10
N PHE A 178 39.85 -9.24 21.23
CA PHE A 178 39.85 -10.68 21.39
C PHE A 178 40.93 -11.02 22.42
N GLN A 179 40.59 -11.78 23.45
CA GLN A 179 41.55 -12.59 24.18
C GLN A 179 41.07 -14.05 24.11
N ILE A 180 42.06 -14.90 23.86
CA ILE A 180 42.04 -16.36 23.76
C ILE A 180 41.70 -16.97 25.11
#